data_AF-A6YT89-F1
#
_entry.id   AF-A6YT89-F1
#
_cell.length_a   1.000
_cell.length_b   1.000
_cell.length_c   1.000
_cell.angle_alpha   90.00
_cell.angle_beta   90.00
_cell.angle_gamma   90.00
#
_symmetry.space_group_name_H-M   'P 1'
#
loop_
_entity.id
_entity.type
_entity.pdbx_description
1 polymer ?
#
loop_
_entity_poly.entity_id
_entity_poly.type
_entity_poly.pdbx_seq_one_letter_code
_entity_poly.pdbx_strand_id
1 'polypeptide(L)'
;FVDLSDNRISGAARPVAALGEVDSGVEVWQWPRGLAPGPLAAVSSKDFMPSCNLNFTLDLSRNNLVTIQQEMFTRLSRLQCLRLSHNSISQAVNGSQFVPLTRLRVLDLSYNKLDLYHGRSFTELPQLEALDLSYNSQ
;
A
#
# COMPACT_ATOMS: atom_id res chain seq x y z
N PHE A 1 -10.46 -13.93 9.98
CA PHE A 1 -10.11 -13.74 8.56
C PHE A 1 -11.37 -13.37 7.80
N VAL A 2 -11.37 -12.22 7.15
CA VAL A 2 -12.47 -11.74 6.29
C VAL A 2 -11.85 -11.42 4.93
N ASP A 3 -12.37 -12.05 3.88
CA ASP A 3 -11.93 -11.85 2.51
C ASP A 3 -13.01 -11.12 1.71
N LEU A 4 -12.67 -9.92 1.24
CA LEU A 4 -13.47 -9.07 0.36
C LEU A 4 -12.67 -8.74 -0.91
N SER A 5 -11.64 -9.51 -1.21
CA SER A 5 -10.84 -9.33 -2.42
C SER A 5 -11.65 -9.61 -3.68
N ASP A 6 -11.19 -9.08 -4.82
CA ASP A 6 -11.81 -9.30 -6.14
C ASP A 6 -13.28 -8.86 -6.22
N ASN A 7 -13.59 -7.75 -5.53
CA ASN A 7 -14.91 -7.14 -5.54
C ASN A 7 -14.89 -5.77 -6.26
N ARG A 8 -16.06 -5.14 -6.39
CA ARG A 8 -16.21 -3.79 -6.96
C ARG A 8 -16.40 -2.73 -5.87
N ILE A 9 -15.79 -2.92 -4.69
CA ILE A 9 -15.91 -1.96 -3.59
C ILE A 9 -15.21 -0.67 -4.00
N SER A 10 -15.96 0.43 -4.03
CA SER A 10 -15.46 1.78 -4.27
C SER A 10 -15.61 2.61 -2.99
N GLY A 11 -14.59 3.40 -2.66
CA GLY A 11 -14.66 4.39 -1.57
C GLY A 11 -15.59 5.56 -1.93
N ALA A 12 -15.96 6.38 -0.94
CA ALA A 12 -16.81 7.55 -1.16
C ALA A 12 -16.17 8.50 -2.20
N ALA A 13 -16.75 8.55 -3.40
CA ALA A 13 -16.29 9.41 -4.47
C ALA A 13 -16.80 10.84 -4.25
N ARG A 14 -15.88 11.80 -4.13
CA ARG A 14 -16.15 13.18 -4.58
C ARG A 14 -15.24 13.46 -5.77
N PRO A 15 -15.76 14.06 -6.85
CA PRO A 15 -14.99 14.27 -8.06
C PRO A 15 -14.02 15.44 -7.88
N VAL A 16 -12.80 15.27 -8.36
CA VAL A 16 -11.93 16.40 -8.74
C VAL A 16 -11.53 16.15 -10.19
N ALA A 17 -11.89 17.10 -11.05
CA ALA A 17 -11.45 17.17 -12.43
C ALA A 17 -10.09 17.88 -12.49
N ALA A 18 -9.17 17.37 -13.31
CA ALA A 18 -8.29 18.17 -14.17
C ALA A 18 -7.50 17.25 -15.12
N LEU A 19 -7.36 17.75 -16.35
CA LEU A 19 -6.65 17.18 -17.50
C LEU A 19 -5.14 17.50 -17.42
N GLY A 20 -4.31 16.73 -18.11
CA GLY A 20 -2.93 17.13 -18.43
C GLY A 20 -2.06 15.98 -18.94
N GLU A 21 -1.38 16.21 -20.06
CA GLU A 21 -0.69 15.26 -20.93
C GLU A 21 0.69 14.74 -20.44
N VAL A 22 1.17 13.77 -21.22
CA VAL A 22 2.43 13.00 -21.22
C VAL A 22 3.69 13.85 -21.43
N ASP A 23 4.79 13.51 -20.77
CA ASP A 23 6.12 13.46 -21.41
C ASP A 23 7.03 12.41 -20.74
N SER A 24 7.81 11.74 -21.59
CA SER A 24 8.64 10.57 -21.30
C SER A 24 10.11 10.96 -21.22
N GLY A 25 10.77 10.63 -20.11
CA GLY A 25 12.23 10.71 -19.97
C GLY A 25 12.76 9.51 -19.18
N VAL A 26 13.21 8.47 -19.87
CA VAL A 26 13.90 7.34 -19.23
C VAL A 26 15.40 7.65 -19.21
N GLU A 27 15.94 7.99 -18.05
CA GLU A 27 17.39 8.01 -17.85
C GLU A 27 17.92 6.58 -17.70
N VAL A 28 18.81 6.21 -18.63
CA VAL A 28 19.51 4.93 -18.64
C VAL A 28 20.73 5.04 -17.72
N TRP A 29 20.67 4.41 -16.54
CA TRP A 29 21.83 4.27 -15.67
C TRP A 29 22.83 3.26 -16.26
N GLN A 30 23.98 3.74 -16.74
CA GLN A 30 25.11 2.87 -17.10
C GLN A 30 25.91 2.49 -15.85
N TRP A 31 25.89 1.20 -15.50
CA TRP A 31 26.76 0.66 -14.45
C TRP A 31 28.22 0.59 -14.92
N PRO A 32 29.22 0.80 -14.03
CA PRO A 32 30.62 0.56 -14.36
C PRO A 32 30.81 -0.88 -14.84
N ARG A 33 31.45 -1.07 -16.00
CA ARG A 33 31.76 -2.40 -16.55
C ARG A 33 32.65 -3.14 -15.56
N GLY A 34 32.13 -4.16 -14.89
CA GLY A 34 32.95 -5.09 -14.11
C GLY A 34 32.31 -5.70 -12.87
N LEU A 35 31.16 -5.19 -12.40
CA LEU A 35 30.43 -5.78 -11.28
C LEU A 35 28.98 -5.96 -11.71
N ALA A 36 28.72 -7.03 -12.47
CA ALA A 36 27.34 -7.53 -12.51
C ALA A 36 27.00 -7.95 -11.09
N PRO A 37 26.00 -7.36 -10.41
CA PRO A 37 25.42 -8.04 -9.27
C PRO A 37 25.01 -9.41 -9.81
N GLY A 38 25.59 -10.48 -9.24
CA GLY A 38 25.07 -11.82 -9.49
C GLY A 38 23.56 -11.80 -9.26
N PRO A 39 22.77 -12.62 -9.95
CA PRO A 39 21.32 -12.55 -9.86
C PRO A 39 20.95 -12.55 -8.38
N LEU A 40 20.53 -11.39 -7.88
CA LEU A 40 19.85 -11.30 -6.60
C LEU A 40 18.68 -12.25 -6.81
N ALA A 41 18.76 -13.45 -6.22
CA ALA A 41 17.66 -14.41 -6.26
C ALA A 41 16.41 -13.58 -5.99
N ALA A 42 15.54 -13.45 -6.99
CA ALA A 42 14.59 -12.35 -7.07
C ALA A 42 13.82 -12.28 -5.76
N VAL A 43 14.24 -11.37 -4.87
CA VAL A 43 13.73 -11.37 -3.51
C VAL A 43 12.32 -10.88 -3.65
N SER A 44 11.37 -11.79 -3.45
CA SER A 44 9.98 -11.53 -3.72
C SER A 44 9.38 -10.82 -2.51
N SER A 45 8.33 -10.02 -2.71
CA SER A 45 7.59 -9.44 -1.58
C SER A 45 7.16 -10.48 -0.55
N LYS A 46 6.96 -11.74 -0.96
CA LYS A 46 6.60 -12.85 -0.08
C LYS A 46 7.70 -13.22 0.93
N ASP A 47 8.95 -12.90 0.63
CA ASP A 47 10.08 -13.17 1.51
C ASP A 47 10.18 -12.13 2.64
N PHE A 48 9.59 -10.94 2.44
CA PHE A 48 9.56 -9.84 3.41
C PHE A 48 8.20 -9.66 4.10
N MET A 49 7.11 -10.09 3.45
CA MET A 49 5.78 -10.06 4.02
C MET A 49 5.52 -11.37 4.77
N PRO A 50 5.52 -11.38 6.11
CA PRO A 50 5.11 -12.57 6.85
C PRO A 50 3.70 -12.96 6.39
N SER A 51 3.48 -14.26 6.16
CA SER A 51 2.15 -14.75 5.80
C SER A 51 1.15 -14.26 6.85
N CYS A 52 0.04 -13.65 6.42
CA CYS A 52 -1.01 -13.15 7.32
C CYS A 52 -1.81 -14.27 7.99
N ASN A 53 -1.13 -15.20 8.66
CA ASN A 53 -1.69 -16.25 9.52
C ASN A 53 -2.05 -15.66 10.91
N LEU A 54 -2.65 -14.47 10.90
CA LEU A 54 -3.06 -13.73 12.08
C LEU A 54 -4.57 -13.86 12.25
N ASN A 55 -5.05 -13.80 13.48
CA ASN A 55 -6.46 -14.05 13.78
C ASN A 55 -7.39 -12.97 13.16
N PHE A 56 -6.88 -11.75 13.05
CA PHE A 56 -7.63 -10.58 12.59
C PHE A 56 -7.05 -10.05 11.28
N THR A 57 -7.40 -10.72 10.18
CA THR A 57 -7.01 -10.34 8.82
C THR A 57 -8.23 -9.85 8.04
N LEU A 58 -8.06 -8.75 7.32
CA LEU A 58 -9.02 -8.19 6.37
C LEU A 58 -8.33 -8.04 5.00
N ASP A 59 -8.87 -8.72 4.00
CA ASP A 59 -8.41 -8.61 2.62
C ASP A 59 -9.39 -7.76 1.80
N LEU A 60 -8.91 -6.60 1.33
CA LEU A 60 -9.61 -5.66 0.44
C LEU A 60 -8.83 -5.49 -0.87
N SER A 61 -7.93 -6.42 -1.19
CA SER A 61 -7.14 -6.35 -2.42
C SER A 61 -8.02 -6.46 -3.68
N ARG A 62 -7.52 -6.00 -4.83
CA ARG A 62 -8.21 -6.15 -6.13
C ARG A 62 -9.64 -5.57 -6.11
N ASN A 63 -9.77 -4.36 -5.57
CA ASN A 63 -11.00 -3.58 -5.54
C ASN A 63 -10.79 -2.23 -6.28
N ASN A 64 -11.77 -1.32 -6.18
CA ASN A 64 -11.73 0.00 -6.81
C ASN A 64 -11.64 1.13 -5.78
N LEU A 65 -10.90 0.92 -4.69
CA LEU A 65 -10.68 1.96 -3.68
C LEU A 65 -9.79 3.06 -4.27
N VAL A 66 -10.23 4.32 -4.12
CA VAL A 66 -9.49 5.51 -4.59
C VAL A 66 -8.89 6.30 -3.41
N THR A 67 -9.50 6.16 -2.23
CA THR A 67 -9.10 6.85 -1.01
C THR A 67 -9.24 5.92 0.19
N ILE A 68 -8.53 6.26 1.27
CA ILE A 68 -8.61 5.59 2.57
C ILE A 68 -8.87 6.65 3.62
N GLN A 69 -9.92 6.47 4.42
CA GLN A 69 -10.26 7.37 5.51
C GLN A 69 -10.24 6.60 6.83
N GLN A 70 -9.84 7.26 7.92
CA GLN A 70 -9.76 6.65 9.25
C GLN A 70 -11.11 6.06 9.69
N GLU A 71 -12.22 6.67 9.27
CA GLU A 71 -13.59 6.30 9.63
C GLU A 71 -13.91 4.86 9.22
N MET A 72 -13.33 4.40 8.10
CA MET A 72 -13.47 3.03 7.58
C MET A 72 -12.96 1.97 8.56
N PHE A 73 -12.07 2.35 9.48
CA PHE A 73 -11.35 1.43 10.36
C PHE A 73 -11.63 1.64 11.85
N THR A 74 -12.52 2.57 12.20
CA THR A 74 -12.83 2.95 13.59
C THR A 74 -13.20 1.79 14.52
N ARG A 75 -13.79 0.72 13.99
CA ARG A 75 -14.18 -0.48 14.77
C ARG A 75 -13.22 -1.67 14.60
N LEU A 76 -12.10 -1.47 13.91
CA LEU A 76 -11.14 -2.52 13.56
C LEU A 76 -9.84 -2.45 14.37
N SER A 77 -9.89 -1.93 15.61
CA SER A 77 -8.69 -1.78 16.47
C SER A 77 -7.97 -3.09 16.84
N ARG A 78 -8.60 -4.24 16.59
CA ARG A 78 -7.99 -5.57 16.76
C ARG A 78 -7.35 -6.11 15.48
N LEU A 79 -7.50 -5.43 14.34
CA LEU A 79 -6.98 -5.88 13.06
C LEU A 79 -5.45 -5.96 13.11
N GLN A 80 -4.92 -7.05 12.58
CA GLN A 80 -3.50 -7.39 12.62
C GLN A 80 -2.89 -7.46 11.22
N CYS A 81 -3.67 -7.85 10.20
CA CYS A 81 -3.27 -7.78 8.80
C CYS A 81 -4.35 -7.11 7.96
N LEU A 82 -3.92 -6.14 7.16
CA LEU A 82 -4.76 -5.43 6.20
C LEU A 82 -4.11 -5.49 4.82
N ARG A 83 -4.82 -6.03 3.84
CA ARG A 83 -4.40 -6.02 2.43
C ARG A 83 -5.28 -5.08 1.63
N LEU A 84 -4.64 -4.15 0.94
CA LEU A 84 -5.24 -3.14 0.08
C LEU A 84 -4.57 -3.12 -1.30
N SER A 85 -3.80 -4.16 -1.63
CA SER A 85 -3.05 -4.24 -2.87
C SER A 85 -3.95 -4.20 -4.10
N HIS A 86 -3.45 -3.74 -5.24
CA HIS A 86 -4.22 -3.70 -6.50
C HIS A 86 -5.55 -2.94 -6.36
N ASN A 87 -5.48 -1.73 -5.79
CA ASN A 87 -6.57 -0.76 -5.82
C ASN A 87 -6.14 0.45 -6.68
N SER A 88 -6.87 1.54 -6.62
CA SER A 88 -6.54 2.80 -7.31
C SER A 88 -6.30 3.93 -6.30
N ILE A 89 -5.75 3.62 -5.13
CA ILE A 89 -5.62 4.59 -4.05
C ILE A 89 -4.55 5.61 -4.41
N SER A 90 -4.96 6.88 -4.57
CA SER A 90 -4.09 7.94 -5.11
C SER A 90 -3.95 9.16 -4.19
N GLN A 91 -4.24 8.99 -2.91
CA GLN A 91 -4.14 10.06 -1.92
C GLN A 91 -2.74 10.12 -1.28
N ALA A 92 -2.40 11.29 -0.74
CA ALA A 92 -1.22 11.44 0.11
C ALA A 92 -1.45 10.79 1.48
N VAL A 93 -0.49 9.97 1.92
CA VAL A 93 -0.55 9.31 3.23
C VAL A 93 0.15 10.19 4.26
N ASN A 94 -0.62 10.89 5.09
CA ASN A 94 -0.08 11.87 6.05
C ASN A 94 -0.01 11.35 7.50
N GLY A 95 -0.31 10.07 7.71
CA GLY A 95 -0.26 9.43 9.02
C GLY A 95 -1.54 9.54 9.84
N SER A 96 -2.68 9.79 9.18
CA SER A 96 -4.00 9.84 9.83
C SER A 96 -4.91 8.67 9.46
N GLN A 97 -4.64 8.05 8.29
CA GLN A 97 -5.54 7.08 7.66
C GLN A 97 -5.73 5.83 8.50
N PHE A 98 -4.70 5.42 9.24
CA PHE A 98 -4.70 4.14 9.95
C PHE A 98 -4.66 4.29 11.48
N VAL A 99 -4.92 5.49 12.02
CA VAL A 99 -4.92 5.78 13.46
C VAL A 99 -5.72 4.77 14.30
N PRO A 100 -6.90 4.29 13.87
CA PRO A 100 -7.66 3.31 14.64
C PRO A 100 -7.01 1.92 14.73
N LEU A 101 -6.09 1.58 13.82
CA LEU A 101 -5.51 0.24 13.65
C LEU A 101 -4.29 0.01 14.56
N THR A 102 -4.46 0.23 15.85
CA THR A 102 -3.36 0.22 16.84
C THR A 102 -2.64 -1.12 17.03
N ARG A 103 -3.22 -2.21 16.51
CA ARG A 103 -2.64 -3.58 16.55
C ARG A 103 -2.20 -4.10 15.19
N LEU A 104 -2.16 -3.25 14.17
CA LEU A 104 -1.78 -3.67 12.83
C LEU A 104 -0.29 -4.03 12.80
N ARG A 105 0.01 -5.21 12.26
CA ARG A 105 1.35 -5.76 12.11
C ARG A 105 1.77 -5.83 10.65
N VAL A 106 0.82 -6.11 9.76
CA VAL A 106 1.06 -6.26 8.32
C VAL A 106 0.13 -5.34 7.55
N LEU A 107 0.72 -4.49 6.70
CA LEU A 107 0.00 -3.61 5.79
C LEU A 107 0.53 -3.79 4.38
N ASP A 108 -0.34 -4.23 3.46
CA ASP A 108 -0.02 -4.33 2.04
C ASP A 108 -0.79 -3.25 1.28
N LEU A 109 -0.04 -2.28 0.73
CA LEU A 109 -0.52 -1.18 -0.11
C LEU A 109 0.09 -1.25 -1.51
N SER A 110 0.68 -2.38 -1.89
CA SER A 110 1.33 -2.56 -3.18
C SER A 110 0.37 -2.37 -4.36
N TYR A 111 0.89 -2.01 -5.53
CA TYR A 111 0.05 -1.81 -6.73
C TYR A 111 -1.10 -0.79 -6.50
N ASN A 112 -0.75 0.40 -6.01
CA ASN A 112 -1.63 1.56 -5.88
C ASN A 112 -0.95 2.79 -6.53
N LYS A 113 -1.39 4.00 -6.21
CA LYS A 113 -0.88 5.27 -6.78
C LYS A 113 -0.59 6.28 -5.65
N LEU A 114 -0.10 5.79 -4.51
CA LEU A 114 0.04 6.60 -3.30
C LEU A 114 1.09 7.70 -3.47
N ASP A 115 0.78 8.88 -2.95
CA ASP A 115 1.77 9.92 -2.72
C ASP A 115 2.42 9.72 -1.32
N LEU A 116 3.74 9.50 -1.33
CA LEU A 116 4.57 9.17 -0.18
C LEU A 116 5.51 10.30 0.25
N TYR A 117 5.30 11.55 -0.17
CA TYR A 117 6.19 12.68 0.18
C TYR A 117 6.08 13.16 1.64
N HIS A 118 5.10 12.68 2.41
CA HIS A 118 4.92 13.11 3.80
C HIS A 118 5.82 12.36 4.78
N GLY A 119 6.70 13.07 5.49
CA GLY A 119 7.62 12.47 6.48
C GLY A 119 6.97 11.83 7.73
N ARG A 120 5.63 11.84 7.84
CA ARG A 120 4.89 11.18 8.93
C ARG A 120 4.07 9.98 8.48
N SER A 121 4.15 9.57 7.22
CA SER A 121 3.42 8.40 6.72
C SER A 121 3.69 7.19 7.62
N PHE A 122 2.63 6.50 8.04
CA PHE A 122 2.67 5.26 8.82
C PHE A 122 3.25 5.38 10.25
N THR A 123 3.54 6.59 10.75
CA THR A 123 4.00 6.80 12.13
C THR A 123 2.93 6.50 13.18
N GLU A 124 1.66 6.44 12.77
CA GLU A 124 0.51 6.09 13.60
C GLU A 124 0.35 4.60 13.89
N LEU A 125 1.20 3.74 13.30
CA LEU A 125 1.13 2.28 13.40
C LEU A 125 2.25 1.72 14.31
N PRO A 126 2.09 1.75 15.64
CA PRO A 126 3.17 1.43 16.58
C PRO A 126 3.59 -0.04 16.61
N GLN A 127 2.79 -0.94 16.04
CA GLN A 127 3.04 -2.38 16.01
C GLN A 127 3.35 -2.91 14.59
N LEU A 128 3.56 -2.01 13.62
CA LEU A 128 3.80 -2.41 12.24
C LEU A 128 5.16 -3.13 12.12
N GLU A 129 5.11 -4.35 11.58
CA GLU A 129 6.28 -5.21 11.38
C GLU A 129 6.63 -5.34 9.90
N ALA A 130 5.62 -5.30 9.02
CA ALA A 130 5.82 -5.40 7.59
C ALA A 130 4.89 -4.44 6.83
N LEU A 131 5.48 -3.72 5.89
CA LEU A 131 4.83 -2.76 5.02
C LEU A 131 5.28 -2.98 3.58
N ASP A 132 4.35 -3.29 2.69
CA ASP A 132 4.62 -3.37 1.26
C ASP A 132 4.04 -2.15 0.53
N LEU A 133 4.93 -1.35 -0.07
CA LEU A 133 4.63 -0.18 -0.89
C LEU A 133 5.08 -0.36 -2.35
N SER A 134 5.51 -1.56 -2.73
CA SER A 134 5.98 -1.85 -4.08
C SER A 134 4.93 -1.50 -5.13
N TYR A 135 5.38 -1.08 -6.31
CA TYR A 135 4.49 -0.71 -7.42
C TYR A 135 3.47 0.39 -7.08
N ASN A 136 3.85 1.35 -6.23
CA ASN A 136 3.19 2.66 -6.16
C ASN A 136 3.95 3.63 -7.06
N SER A 137 3.26 4.22 -8.04
CA SER A 137 3.79 5.28 -8.89
C SER A 137 3.36 6.65 -8.35
N GLN A 138 4.29 7.59 -8.30
CA GLN A 138 4.00 9.03 -8.25
C GLN A 138 3.48 9.48 -9.63
#